data_AF-A0A821S1M1-F1
#
_entry.id   AF-A0A821S1M1-F1
#
_cell.length_a   1.000
_cell.length_b   1.000
_cell.length_c   1.000
_cell.angle_alpha   90.00
_cell.angle_beta   90.00
_cell.angle_gamma   90.00
#
_symmetry.space_group_name_H-M   'P 1'
#
loop_
_entity.id
_entity.type
_entity.pdbx_description
1 polymer ?
#
loop_
_entity_poly.entity_id
_entity_poly.type
_entity_poly.pdbx_seq_one_letter_code
_entity_poly.pdbx_strand_id
1 'polypeptide(L)'
;VWKMWELSKRSREESKYRREELDIKLNWKRVNFWQSEATFTRSAQLRMPKSQILFKTHFSNNTDREQEYSLRAQRSTITTLNFIFMRGFTKEKEGCVTFKLPNEVLEIGGGLRHEQRVEYGRDSTFETQMTWSADSTIRVSPHSRANAELCITEEEYSADFSIEVRFSGRISAMISTRNNTGGYYKYMEGDLATIFSDALRSGNCGASPGQFEVHEQTQTVRTMMLGKCAFRYGIEQHVNVEQGKLADLSSTVTNEPPPKYRPVFTSHNIH
;
A
#
# COMPACT_ATOMS: atom_id res chain seq x y z
N VAL A 1 8.12 13.09 -27.44
CA VAL A 1 9.54 13.46 -27.75
C VAL A 1 9.98 12.99 -29.13
N TRP A 2 9.98 11.69 -29.44
CA TRP A 2 10.39 11.18 -30.76
C TRP A 2 9.66 11.81 -31.94
N LYS A 3 8.34 12.03 -31.84
CA LYS A 3 7.57 12.77 -32.86
C LYS A 3 8.06 14.20 -33.05
N MET A 4 8.36 14.91 -31.96
CA MET A 4 8.94 16.25 -32.05
C MET A 4 10.32 16.20 -32.69
N TRP A 5 11.15 15.21 -32.34
CA TRP A 5 12.48 15.03 -32.95
C TRP A 5 12.36 14.81 -34.47
N GLU A 6 11.50 13.89 -34.92
CA GLU A 6 11.26 13.65 -36.34
C GLU A 6 10.81 14.93 -37.07
N LEU A 7 9.83 15.66 -36.53
CA LEU A 7 9.36 16.93 -37.10
C LEU A 7 10.42 18.04 -37.09
N SER A 8 11.40 17.93 -36.20
CA SER A 8 12.46 18.91 -36.05
C SER A 8 13.67 18.65 -36.96
N LYS A 9 13.73 17.51 -37.67
CA LYS A 9 14.80 17.21 -38.64
C LYS A 9 14.72 18.20 -39.80
N ARG A 10 15.55 19.24 -39.74
CA ARG A 10 15.61 20.30 -40.76
C ARG A 10 16.86 20.20 -41.62
N SER A 11 17.89 19.47 -41.18
CA SER A 11 19.14 19.31 -41.93
C SER A 11 19.41 17.87 -42.38
N ARG A 12 20.24 17.74 -43.42
CA ARG A 12 20.73 16.46 -43.95
C ARG A 12 21.57 15.69 -42.92
N GLU A 13 22.17 16.37 -41.95
CA GLU A 13 22.94 15.76 -40.86
C GLU A 13 22.04 15.14 -39.80
N GLU A 14 20.94 15.80 -39.43
CA GLU A 14 19.96 15.28 -38.46
C GLU A 14 19.24 14.01 -38.96
N SER A 15 19.14 13.89 -40.29
CA SER A 15 18.53 12.75 -40.96
C SER A 15 19.43 11.50 -41.01
N LYS A 16 20.72 11.62 -40.66
CA LYS A 16 21.67 10.50 -40.68
C LYS A 16 21.50 9.56 -39.49
N TYR A 17 21.03 10.07 -38.35
CA TYR A 17 20.94 9.30 -37.12
C TYR A 17 19.67 8.48 -37.07
N ARG A 18 19.81 7.20 -36.72
CA ARG A 18 18.67 6.31 -36.48
C ARG A 18 18.21 6.43 -35.03
N ARG A 19 16.93 6.16 -34.77
CA ARG A 19 16.32 6.29 -33.44
C ARG A 19 17.02 5.40 -32.40
N GLU A 20 17.50 4.23 -32.80
CA GLU A 20 18.13 3.22 -31.95
C GLU A 20 19.53 3.63 -31.48
N GLU A 21 20.17 4.57 -32.18
CA GLU A 21 21.51 5.09 -31.90
C GLU A 21 21.49 6.30 -30.95
N LEU A 22 20.29 6.79 -30.64
CA LEU A 22 20.05 8.00 -29.87
C LEU A 22 19.55 7.66 -28.47
N ASP A 23 20.06 8.41 -27.50
CA ASP A 23 19.57 8.44 -26.13
C ASP A 23 18.84 9.76 -25.86
N ILE A 24 17.83 9.71 -24.99
CA ILE A 24 17.03 10.88 -24.63
C ILE A 24 17.08 11.06 -23.12
N LYS A 25 17.65 12.20 -22.70
CA LYS A 25 17.57 12.66 -21.33
C LYS A 25 16.49 13.72 -21.19
N LEU A 26 15.50 13.46 -20.35
CA LEU A 26 14.47 14.43 -20.02
C LEU A 26 14.92 15.30 -18.84
N ASN A 27 14.45 16.54 -18.85
CA ASN A 27 14.65 17.48 -17.76
C ASN A 27 13.30 18.08 -17.37
N TRP A 28 12.91 17.73 -16.14
CA TRP A 28 11.62 18.09 -15.55
C TRP A 28 11.72 19.29 -14.59
N LYS A 29 12.87 19.98 -14.51
CA LYS A 29 13.09 21.07 -13.54
C LYS A 29 12.09 22.23 -13.66
N ARG A 30 11.49 22.41 -14.84
CA ARG A 30 10.50 23.47 -15.13
C ARG A 30 9.07 22.93 -15.18
N VAL A 31 8.85 21.77 -14.59
CA VAL A 31 7.53 21.13 -14.47
C VAL A 31 7.11 21.14 -13.02
N ASN A 32 5.94 21.70 -12.77
CA ASN A 32 5.29 21.66 -11.47
C ASN A 32 4.38 20.43 -11.41
N PHE A 33 4.39 19.76 -10.26
CA PHE A 33 3.55 18.60 -9.99
C PHE A 33 2.72 18.87 -8.74
N TRP A 34 1.44 18.52 -8.81
CA TRP A 34 0.52 18.53 -7.68
C TRP A 34 -0.15 17.18 -7.59
N GLN A 35 -0.29 16.70 -6.36
CA GLN A 35 -0.94 15.45 -6.06
C GLN A 35 -2.05 15.74 -5.05
N SER A 36 -3.25 15.21 -5.29
CA SER A 36 -4.30 15.22 -4.27
C SER A 36 -4.01 14.20 -3.17
N GLU A 37 -4.79 14.29 -2.09
CA GLU A 37 -4.93 13.17 -1.17
C GLU A 37 -5.61 11.98 -1.86
N ALA A 38 -5.37 10.79 -1.34
CA ALA A 38 -6.01 9.58 -1.84
C ALA A 38 -7.48 9.55 -1.40
N THR A 39 -8.38 9.31 -2.34
CA THR A 39 -9.79 9.05 -2.03
C THR A 39 -10.03 7.55 -2.07
N PHE A 40 -10.62 7.01 -1.01
CA PHE A 40 -10.96 5.59 -0.91
C PHE A 40 -12.43 5.37 -1.24
N THR A 41 -12.71 4.37 -2.05
CA THR A 41 -14.05 3.99 -2.48
C THR A 41 -14.21 2.48 -2.39
N ARG A 42 -15.46 2.00 -2.38
CA ARG A 42 -15.77 0.56 -2.26
C ARG A 42 -15.07 -0.07 -1.06
N SER A 43 -14.98 0.68 0.04
CA SER A 43 -14.37 0.20 1.27
C SER A 43 -15.20 -0.95 1.84
N ALA A 44 -14.56 -2.09 2.06
CA ALA A 44 -15.10 -3.19 2.80
C ALA A 44 -14.26 -3.38 4.06
N GLN A 45 -14.92 -3.32 5.21
CA GLN A 45 -14.35 -3.71 6.49
C GLN A 45 -14.89 -5.08 6.85
N LEU A 46 -13.97 -6.02 7.02
CA LEU A 46 -14.28 -7.38 7.44
C LEU A 46 -13.63 -7.60 8.78
N ARG A 47 -14.47 -7.77 9.82
CA ARG A 47 -13.99 -8.31 11.08
C ARG A 47 -13.69 -9.78 10.85
N MET A 48 -12.43 -10.15 10.97
CA MET A 48 -12.01 -11.52 10.68
C MET A 48 -12.70 -12.46 11.67
N PRO A 49 -13.43 -13.49 11.21
CA PRO A 49 -14.08 -14.42 12.10
C PRO A 49 -13.03 -15.23 12.86
N LYS A 50 -13.26 -15.37 14.17
CA LYS A 50 -12.37 -15.95 15.20
C LYS A 50 -11.25 -15.00 15.61
N SER A 51 -11.51 -14.28 16.71
CA SER A 51 -10.43 -13.92 17.63
C SER A 51 -9.54 -15.13 17.81
N GLN A 52 -8.26 -15.00 17.44
CA GLN A 52 -7.36 -16.14 17.50
C GLN A 52 -6.92 -16.31 18.95
N ILE A 53 -7.17 -17.48 19.53
CA ILE A 53 -6.57 -17.88 20.80
C ILE A 53 -5.07 -18.03 20.53
N LEU A 54 -4.28 -17.06 20.99
CA LEU A 54 -2.85 -17.02 20.74
C LEU A 54 -2.06 -17.81 21.77
N PHE A 55 -2.61 -17.93 22.97
CA PHE A 55 -1.97 -18.58 24.10
C PHE A 55 -3.02 -19.06 25.09
N LYS A 56 -2.81 -20.25 25.67
CA LYS A 56 -3.68 -20.85 26.69
C LYS A 56 -2.82 -21.35 27.83
N THR A 57 -3.16 -20.98 29.07
CA THR A 57 -2.49 -21.43 30.30
C THR A 57 -3.50 -22.04 31.25
N HIS A 58 -3.04 -23.06 31.98
CA HIS A 58 -3.83 -23.76 32.98
C HIS A 58 -3.21 -23.55 34.37
N PHE A 59 -3.99 -23.00 35.30
CA PHE A 59 -3.65 -22.86 36.71
C PHE A 59 -4.42 -23.91 37.49
N SER A 60 -3.73 -24.81 38.19
CA SER A 60 -4.38 -25.88 38.96
C SER A 60 -4.02 -25.75 40.43
N ASN A 61 -5.04 -25.64 41.28
CA ASN A 61 -4.88 -25.58 42.72
C ASN A 61 -5.38 -26.89 43.34
N ASN A 62 -4.44 -27.76 43.71
CA ASN A 62 -4.71 -29.05 44.38
C ASN A 62 -4.64 -28.94 45.91
N THR A 63 -4.64 -27.73 46.46
CA THR A 63 -4.51 -27.51 47.90
C THR A 63 -5.85 -27.17 48.53
N ASP A 64 -5.90 -27.21 49.86
CA ASP A 64 -7.10 -26.89 50.64
C ASP A 64 -7.32 -25.37 50.83
N ARG A 65 -6.47 -24.54 50.24
CA ARG A 65 -6.53 -23.07 50.35
C ARG A 65 -6.51 -22.42 48.98
N GLU A 66 -7.10 -21.25 48.86
CA GLU A 66 -7.03 -20.44 47.64
C GLU A 66 -5.57 -20.10 47.31
N GLN A 67 -5.24 -20.11 46.01
CA GLN A 67 -3.93 -19.73 45.50
C GLN A 67 -4.08 -18.59 44.50
N GLU A 68 -3.15 -17.64 44.56
CA GLU A 68 -3.06 -16.52 43.63
C GLU A 68 -1.86 -16.75 42.69
N TYR A 69 -2.10 -16.66 41.39
CA TYR A 69 -1.09 -16.80 40.34
C TYR A 69 -0.97 -15.50 39.56
N SER A 70 0.27 -15.11 39.26
CA SER A 70 0.55 -13.96 38.39
C SER A 70 0.93 -14.47 36.99
N LEU A 71 0.25 -13.96 35.98
CA LEU A 71 0.49 -14.25 34.57
C LEU A 71 0.94 -12.97 33.86
N ARG A 72 2.15 -12.99 33.29
CA ARG A 72 2.60 -11.98 32.33
C ARG A 72 2.69 -12.63 30.96
N ALA A 73 1.91 -12.11 30.01
CA ALA A 73 1.92 -12.57 28.63
C ALA A 73 2.35 -11.40 27.71
N GLN A 74 3.26 -11.67 26.80
CA GLN A 74 3.66 -10.71 25.76
C GLN A 74 3.59 -11.39 24.40
N ARG A 75 3.10 -10.66 23.41
CA ARG A 75 3.02 -11.13 22.02
C ARG A 75 3.31 -10.00 21.07
N SER A 76 3.89 -10.33 19.92
CA SER A 76 3.92 -9.42 18.79
C SER A 76 3.03 -9.91 17.65
N THR A 77 2.26 -8.98 17.07
CA THR A 77 1.52 -9.16 15.82
C THR A 77 2.18 -8.35 14.72
N ILE A 78 1.93 -8.74 13.46
CA ILE A 78 2.38 -8.00 12.30
C ILE A 78 1.15 -7.40 11.64
N THR A 79 1.11 -6.08 11.60
CA THR A 79 0.17 -5.32 10.78
C THR A 79 0.72 -5.24 9.37
N THR A 80 -0.09 -5.58 8.37
CA THR A 80 0.32 -5.59 6.96
C THR A 80 -0.50 -4.57 6.18
N LEU A 81 0.17 -3.72 5.41
CA LEU A 81 -0.45 -2.77 4.47
C LEU A 81 -0.02 -3.13 3.06
N ASN A 82 -0.95 -3.54 2.22
CA ASN A 82 -0.68 -3.87 0.83
C ASN A 82 -1.32 -2.84 -0.11
N PHE A 83 -0.54 -2.39 -1.09
CA PHE A 83 -0.96 -1.46 -2.14
C PHE A 83 -0.63 -2.03 -3.52
N ILE A 84 -1.61 -2.01 -4.42
CA ILE A 84 -1.48 -2.46 -5.80
C ILE A 84 -1.93 -1.32 -6.71
N PHE A 85 -1.05 -0.87 -7.62
CA PHE A 85 -1.41 0.12 -8.64
C PHE A 85 -1.93 -0.57 -9.89
N MET A 86 -3.17 -0.24 -10.29
CA MET A 86 -3.76 -0.73 -11.54
C MET A 86 -3.52 0.24 -12.70
N ARG A 87 -3.48 1.55 -12.41
CA ARG A 87 -3.22 2.59 -13.39
C ARG A 87 -2.39 3.69 -12.75
N GLY A 88 -1.35 4.15 -13.45
CA GLY A 88 -0.50 5.22 -12.97
C GLY A 88 0.28 5.92 -14.07
N PHE A 89 1.07 6.90 -13.65
CA PHE A 89 2.03 7.62 -14.48
C PHE A 89 3.37 7.63 -13.74
N THR A 90 4.48 7.45 -14.47
CA THR A 90 5.83 7.49 -13.89
C THR A 90 6.68 8.58 -14.55
N LYS A 91 7.43 9.29 -13.72
CA LYS A 91 8.51 10.18 -14.14
C LYS A 91 9.81 9.36 -14.11
N GLU A 92 10.53 9.27 -15.23
CA GLU A 92 11.87 8.64 -15.26
C GLU A 92 11.96 7.23 -14.65
N LYS A 93 10.87 6.43 -14.74
CA LYS A 93 10.73 5.08 -14.17
C LYS A 93 10.73 4.98 -12.64
N GLU A 94 10.79 6.10 -11.92
CA GLU A 94 10.75 6.13 -10.45
C GLU A 94 9.78 7.22 -9.99
N GLY A 95 8.88 6.86 -9.09
CA GLY A 95 8.05 7.86 -8.44
C GLY A 95 7.45 7.30 -7.17
N CYS A 96 6.99 8.23 -6.34
CA CYS A 96 6.42 7.89 -5.06
C CYS A 96 5.12 8.68 -4.81
N VAL A 97 4.14 8.03 -4.19
CA VAL A 97 2.99 8.66 -3.54
C VAL A 97 3.22 8.68 -2.04
N THR A 98 2.74 9.70 -1.35
CA THR A 98 2.41 9.61 0.07
C THR A 98 0.91 9.36 0.25
N PHE A 99 0.54 8.24 0.85
CA PHE A 99 -0.84 7.89 1.21
C PHE A 99 -1.12 8.26 2.66
N LYS A 100 -2.20 9.01 2.89
CA LYS A 100 -2.82 9.10 4.22
C LYS A 100 -3.75 7.91 4.39
N LEU A 101 -3.58 7.16 5.46
CA LEU A 101 -4.47 6.04 5.77
C LEU A 101 -5.86 6.57 6.18
N PRO A 102 -6.95 5.83 5.91
CA PRO A 102 -8.27 6.15 6.43
C PRO A 102 -8.28 6.26 7.96
N ASN A 103 -9.06 7.19 8.51
CA ASN A 103 -9.10 7.45 9.96
C ASN A 103 -9.52 6.21 10.76
N GLU A 104 -10.45 5.41 10.22
CA GLU A 104 -10.94 4.19 10.84
C GLU A 104 -9.81 3.17 11.08
N VAL A 105 -8.82 3.13 10.18
CA VAL A 105 -7.65 2.24 10.29
C VAL A 105 -6.66 2.77 11.32
N LEU A 106 -6.58 4.09 11.49
CA LEU A 106 -5.62 4.75 12.36
C LEU A 106 -6.03 4.77 13.83
N GLU A 107 -7.32 5.00 14.09
CA GLU A 107 -7.87 5.03 15.44
C GLU A 107 -7.77 3.65 16.10
N ILE A 108 -7.87 2.58 15.30
CA ILE A 108 -7.95 1.21 15.77
C ILE A 108 -6.60 0.48 15.68
N GLY A 109 -5.84 0.69 14.60
CA GLY A 109 -4.64 -0.08 14.28
C GLY A 109 -3.38 0.25 15.09
N GLY A 110 -3.51 0.95 16.22
CA GLY A 110 -2.49 1.22 17.24
C GLY A 110 -1.03 1.12 16.80
N GLY A 111 -0.43 2.23 16.35
CA GLY A 111 0.99 2.27 15.98
C GLY A 111 1.28 2.29 14.46
N LEU A 112 0.24 2.30 13.63
CA LEU A 112 0.37 2.61 12.21
C LEU A 112 0.77 4.09 12.00
N ARG A 113 1.74 4.33 11.12
CA ARG A 113 2.03 5.70 10.68
C ARG A 113 0.88 6.20 9.80
N HIS A 114 0.43 7.43 10.09
CA HIS A 114 -0.60 8.12 9.32
C HIS A 114 -0.29 8.19 7.82
N GLU A 115 0.98 8.39 7.49
CA GLU A 115 1.45 8.54 6.12
C GLU A 115 2.35 7.39 5.70
N GLN A 116 2.05 6.78 4.55
CA GLN A 116 2.81 5.71 3.93
C GLN A 116 3.36 6.15 2.59
N ARG A 117 4.67 5.96 2.40
CA ARG A 117 5.36 6.34 1.18
C ARG A 117 5.45 5.12 0.26
N VAL A 118 4.72 5.13 -0.85
CA VAL A 118 4.53 3.97 -1.74
C VAL A 118 5.08 4.26 -3.13
N GLU A 119 5.93 3.37 -3.64
CA GLU A 119 6.54 3.49 -4.97
C GLU A 119 5.61 2.95 -6.06
N TYR A 120 5.55 3.65 -7.21
CA TYR A 120 4.71 3.22 -8.33
C TYR A 120 5.32 2.03 -9.09
N GLY A 121 4.45 1.20 -9.67
CA GLY A 121 4.86 0.15 -10.63
C GLY A 121 5.35 -1.14 -9.99
N ARG A 122 5.27 -1.26 -8.66
CA ARG A 122 5.46 -2.50 -7.92
C ARG A 122 4.36 -2.63 -6.87
N ASP A 123 3.90 -3.86 -6.67
CA ASP A 123 3.10 -4.20 -5.50
C ASP A 123 3.93 -3.89 -4.27
N SER A 124 3.38 -3.06 -3.38
CA SER A 124 4.08 -2.60 -2.19
C SER A 124 3.41 -3.16 -0.96
N THR A 125 4.20 -3.88 -0.16
CA THR A 125 3.76 -4.43 1.12
C THR A 125 4.61 -3.81 2.23
N PHE A 126 3.94 -3.21 3.21
CA PHE A 126 4.56 -2.68 4.41
C PHE A 126 4.12 -3.53 5.59
N GLU A 127 5.06 -3.84 6.48
CA GLU A 127 4.79 -4.59 7.68
C GLU A 127 5.26 -3.77 8.88
N THR A 128 4.41 -3.68 9.90
CA THR A 128 4.74 -3.04 11.17
C THR A 128 4.42 -4.00 12.30
N GLN A 129 5.40 -4.20 13.19
CA GLN A 129 5.24 -5.06 14.34
C GLN A 129 4.63 -4.27 15.51
N MET A 130 3.54 -4.79 16.06
CA MET A 130 2.93 -4.28 17.28
C MET A 130 3.15 -5.28 18.41
N THR A 131 3.52 -4.81 19.60
CA THR A 131 3.71 -5.67 20.77
C THR A 131 2.60 -5.40 21.79
N TRP A 132 1.92 -6.48 22.17
CA TRP A 132 0.85 -6.55 23.14
C TRP A 132 1.38 -7.17 24.42
N SER A 133 0.99 -6.64 25.56
CA SER A 133 1.36 -7.17 26.88
C SER A 133 0.16 -7.15 27.81
N ALA A 134 -0.10 -8.28 28.45
CA ALA A 134 -1.13 -8.43 29.48
C ALA A 134 -0.49 -8.95 30.76
N ASP A 135 -0.68 -8.23 31.85
CA ASP A 135 -0.38 -8.66 33.21
C ASP A 135 -1.70 -8.98 33.93
N SER A 136 -1.83 -10.18 34.47
CA SER A 136 -3.06 -10.66 35.10
C SER A 136 -2.77 -11.38 36.40
N THR A 137 -3.66 -11.22 37.37
CA THR A 137 -3.62 -11.95 38.64
C THR A 137 -4.86 -12.83 38.72
N ILE A 138 -4.65 -14.14 38.84
CA ILE A 138 -5.70 -15.16 38.78
C ILE A 138 -5.74 -15.89 40.11
N ARG A 139 -6.88 -15.80 40.79
CA ARG A 139 -7.15 -16.55 42.02
C ARG A 139 -7.88 -17.83 41.67
N VAL A 140 -7.35 -18.96 42.15
CA VAL A 140 -7.92 -20.29 41.90
C VAL A 140 -8.32 -20.90 43.23
N SER A 141 -9.59 -21.26 43.33
CA SER A 141 -10.15 -21.88 44.53
C SER A 141 -9.54 -23.25 44.81
N PRO A 142 -9.62 -23.75 46.06
CA PRO A 142 -9.21 -25.11 46.41
C PRO A 142 -9.78 -26.16 45.45
N HIS A 143 -8.99 -27.17 45.13
CA HIS A 143 -9.37 -28.31 44.28
C HIS A 143 -10.01 -27.91 42.93
N SER A 144 -9.58 -26.77 42.38
CA SER A 144 -10.07 -26.22 41.11
C SER A 144 -8.96 -25.96 40.09
N ARG A 145 -9.35 -25.79 38.82
CA ARG A 145 -8.48 -25.36 37.72
C ARG A 145 -9.08 -24.14 37.03
N ALA A 146 -8.25 -23.14 36.75
CA ALA A 146 -8.58 -22.03 35.87
C ALA A 146 -7.82 -22.14 34.53
N ASN A 147 -8.50 -21.86 33.44
CA ASN A 147 -7.96 -21.77 32.08
C ASN A 147 -7.97 -20.31 31.68
N ALA A 148 -6.80 -19.74 31.40
CA ALA A 148 -6.67 -18.39 30.87
C ALA A 148 -6.27 -18.45 29.40
N GLU A 149 -7.02 -17.75 28.55
CA GLU A 149 -6.78 -17.66 27.11
C GLU A 149 -6.54 -16.21 26.72
N LEU A 150 -5.42 -15.97 26.03
CA LEU A 150 -5.13 -14.68 25.43
C LEU A 150 -5.64 -14.67 23.99
N CYS A 151 -6.53 -13.74 23.72
CA CYS A 151 -7.25 -13.63 22.47
C CYS A 151 -6.96 -12.28 21.82
N ILE A 152 -6.63 -12.28 20.53
CA ILE A 152 -6.48 -11.05 19.73
C ILE A 152 -7.51 -11.08 18.60
N THR A 153 -8.23 -9.97 18.48
CA THR A 153 -9.09 -9.72 17.33
C THR A 153 -8.34 -8.88 16.31
N GLU A 154 -8.48 -9.25 15.04
CA GLU A 154 -7.90 -8.54 13.91
C GLU A 154 -9.00 -8.17 12.92
N GLU A 155 -8.77 -7.08 12.19
CA GLU A 155 -9.65 -6.62 11.12
C GLU A 155 -8.90 -6.57 9.80
N GLU A 156 -9.66 -6.76 8.73
CA GLU A 156 -9.22 -6.52 7.36
C GLU A 156 -9.98 -5.33 6.78
N TYR A 157 -9.25 -4.36 6.25
CA TYR A 157 -9.79 -3.24 5.49
C TYR A 157 -9.34 -3.37 4.04
N SER A 158 -10.28 -3.35 3.10
CA SER A 158 -9.96 -3.30 1.67
C SER A 158 -10.70 -2.18 0.98
N ALA A 159 -10.06 -1.50 0.02
CA ALA A 159 -10.68 -0.42 -0.74
C ALA A 159 -10.01 -0.22 -2.10
N ASP A 160 -10.75 0.36 -3.04
CA ASP A 160 -10.20 0.95 -4.24
C ASP A 160 -9.75 2.39 -3.89
N PHE A 161 -8.56 2.81 -4.33
CA PHE A 161 -8.08 4.17 -4.13
C PHE A 161 -7.89 4.91 -5.46
N SER A 162 -8.08 6.23 -5.43
CA SER A 162 -7.76 7.12 -6.53
C SER A 162 -7.03 8.37 -6.07
N ILE A 163 -6.04 8.79 -6.86
CA ILE A 163 -5.24 10.00 -6.60
C ILE A 163 -5.17 10.81 -7.88
N GLU A 164 -5.59 12.08 -7.79
CA GLU A 164 -5.47 13.02 -8.87
C GLU A 164 -4.05 13.57 -8.93
N VAL A 165 -3.46 13.54 -10.11
CA VAL A 165 -2.17 14.17 -10.39
C VAL A 165 -2.35 15.23 -11.46
N ARG A 166 -1.90 16.43 -11.14
CA ARG A 166 -1.87 17.57 -12.05
C ARG A 166 -0.43 17.98 -12.28
N PHE A 167 -0.10 18.33 -13.52
CA PHE A 167 1.21 18.87 -13.84
C PHE A 167 1.14 19.90 -14.96
N SER A 168 1.99 20.91 -14.87
CA SER A 168 2.07 22.00 -15.83
C SER A 168 3.49 22.54 -15.94
N GLY A 169 3.74 23.29 -17.01
CA GLY A 169 5.04 23.87 -17.29
C GLY A 169 5.73 23.20 -18.48
N ARG A 170 7.04 23.37 -18.54
CA ARG A 170 7.83 23.02 -19.72
C ARG A 170 8.80 21.90 -19.43
N ILE A 171 8.83 20.95 -20.35
CA ILE A 171 9.80 19.86 -20.33
C ILE A 171 10.86 20.16 -21.38
N SER A 172 12.12 19.90 -21.03
CA SER A 172 13.20 19.86 -22.02
C SER A 172 13.76 18.47 -22.19
N ALA A 173 14.22 18.19 -23.40
CA ALA A 173 14.83 16.93 -23.79
C ALA A 173 16.18 17.24 -24.43
N MET A 174 17.20 16.52 -23.98
CA MET A 174 18.51 16.48 -24.61
C MET A 174 18.64 15.14 -25.31
N ILE A 175 18.83 15.18 -26.62
CA ILE A 175 19.00 14.00 -27.47
C ILE A 175 20.48 13.91 -27.80
N SER A 176 21.10 12.77 -27.53
CA SER A 176 22.52 12.53 -27.76
C SER A 176 22.77 11.18 -28.41
N THR A 177 23.82 11.04 -29.21
CA THR A 177 24.27 9.71 -29.67
C THR A 177 24.82 8.90 -28.50
N ARG A 178 24.46 7.62 -28.41
CA ARG A 178 24.83 6.75 -27.29
C ARG A 178 26.35 6.54 -27.13
N ASN A 179 27.12 6.60 -28.22
CA ASN A 179 28.50 6.07 -28.26
C ASN A 179 29.58 7.06 -28.76
N ASN A 180 29.31 8.37 -28.91
CA ASN A 180 30.28 9.26 -29.57
C ASN A 180 30.69 10.47 -28.71
N THR A 181 31.99 10.58 -28.42
CA THR A 181 32.64 11.64 -27.63
C THR A 181 32.67 13.01 -28.33
N GLY A 182 32.15 13.11 -29.55
CA GLY A 182 31.86 14.36 -30.28
C GLY A 182 30.45 14.37 -30.92
N GLY A 183 29.50 13.64 -30.31
CA GLY A 183 28.21 13.27 -30.90
C GLY A 183 27.20 14.38 -31.21
N TYR A 184 26.15 14.02 -31.95
CA TYR A 184 25.00 14.89 -32.21
C TYR A 184 24.27 15.20 -30.91
N TYR A 185 24.13 16.48 -30.59
CA TYR A 185 23.36 16.96 -29.45
C TYR A 185 22.23 17.86 -29.93
N LYS A 186 20.99 17.48 -29.61
CA LYS A 186 19.84 18.34 -29.87
C LYS A 186 19.11 18.65 -28.58
N TYR A 187 18.98 19.94 -28.31
CA TYR A 187 18.10 20.44 -27.27
C TYR A 187 16.72 20.69 -27.85
N MET A 188 15.70 20.22 -27.13
CA MET A 188 14.31 20.48 -27.43
C MET A 188 13.59 20.91 -26.17
N GLU A 189 12.65 21.82 -26.29
CA GLU A 189 11.79 22.25 -25.21
C GLU A 189 10.36 22.38 -25.72
N GLY A 190 9.40 22.04 -24.87
CA GLY A 190 7.99 22.24 -25.19
C GLY A 190 7.14 22.35 -23.93
N ASP A 191 5.99 22.98 -24.11
CA ASP A 191 4.95 23.05 -23.08
C ASP A 191 4.23 21.70 -22.97
N LEU A 192 4.00 21.23 -21.74
CA LEU A 192 3.37 19.93 -21.51
C LEU A 192 1.93 19.89 -21.98
N ALA A 193 1.13 20.95 -21.80
CA ALA A 193 -0.26 20.96 -22.24
C ALA A 193 -0.33 20.81 -23.77
N THR A 194 0.50 21.56 -24.51
CA THR A 194 0.58 21.42 -25.97
C THR A 194 1.03 20.03 -26.40
N ILE A 195 2.10 19.51 -25.77
CA ILE A 195 2.63 18.17 -26.10
C ILE A 195 1.56 17.09 -25.87
N PHE A 196 0.85 17.13 -24.75
CA PHE A 196 -0.20 16.16 -24.45
C PHE A 196 -1.42 16.33 -25.35
N SER A 197 -1.86 17.55 -25.63
CA SER A 197 -2.95 17.83 -26.57
C SER A 197 -2.67 17.25 -27.96
N ASP A 198 -1.48 17.48 -28.50
CA ASP A 198 -1.07 16.96 -29.81
C ASP A 198 -0.97 15.42 -29.81
N ALA A 199 -0.46 14.84 -28.71
CA ALA A 199 -0.32 13.40 -28.58
C ALA A 199 -1.69 12.70 -28.47
N LEU A 200 -2.62 13.27 -27.70
CA LEU A 200 -4.00 12.77 -27.55
C LEU A 200 -4.78 12.89 -28.85
N ARG A 201 -4.73 14.06 -29.53
CA ARG A 201 -5.40 14.27 -30.84
C ARG A 201 -4.89 13.32 -31.92
N SER A 202 -3.60 12.97 -31.88
CA SER A 202 -3.00 12.06 -32.86
C SER A 202 -3.15 10.57 -32.54
N GLY A 203 -3.75 10.19 -31.42
CA GLY A 203 -3.93 8.80 -30.99
C GLY A 203 -2.63 8.03 -30.67
N ASN A 204 -1.47 8.65 -30.87
CA ASN A 204 -0.14 8.03 -30.77
C ASN A 204 0.55 8.30 -29.41
N CYS A 205 -0.22 8.30 -28.32
CA CYS A 205 0.30 8.54 -26.97
C CYS A 205 0.51 7.27 -26.14
N GLY A 206 0.05 6.11 -26.62
CA GLY A 206 0.08 4.84 -25.87
C GLY A 206 -0.75 4.84 -24.59
N ALA A 207 -1.51 5.93 -24.35
CA ALA A 207 -2.36 6.09 -23.19
C ALA A 207 -3.76 5.54 -23.49
N SER A 208 -4.40 5.01 -22.46
CA SER A 208 -5.80 4.57 -22.58
C SER A 208 -6.73 5.79 -22.80
N PRO A 209 -7.90 5.61 -23.44
CA PRO A 209 -8.90 6.66 -23.54
C PRO A 209 -9.24 7.26 -22.16
N GLY A 210 -9.29 8.59 -22.06
CA GLY A 210 -9.52 9.28 -20.79
C GLY A 210 -8.37 9.11 -19.77
N GLN A 211 -7.18 8.68 -20.20
CA GLN A 211 -6.06 8.54 -19.27
C GLN A 211 -5.54 9.90 -18.79
N PHE A 212 -5.43 10.83 -19.73
CA PHE A 212 -4.97 12.19 -19.53
C PHE A 212 -6.02 13.16 -20.06
N GLU A 213 -6.21 14.24 -19.32
CA GLU A 213 -7.07 15.35 -19.69
C GLU A 213 -6.21 16.62 -19.73
N VAL A 214 -6.35 17.43 -20.77
CA VAL A 214 -5.64 18.70 -20.87
C VAL A 214 -6.64 19.83 -20.65
N HIS A 215 -6.40 20.64 -19.63
CA HIS A 215 -7.15 21.86 -19.37
C HIS A 215 -6.46 23.03 -20.06
N GLU A 216 -6.95 23.40 -21.26
CA GLU A 216 -6.33 24.43 -22.10
C GLU A 216 -6.29 25.81 -21.41
N GLN A 217 -7.30 26.15 -20.61
CA GLN A 217 -7.35 27.44 -19.89
C GLN A 217 -6.23 27.60 -18.86
N THR A 218 -5.89 26.52 -18.16
CA THR A 218 -4.87 26.53 -17.09
C THR A 218 -3.54 25.93 -17.53
N GLN A 219 -3.41 25.54 -18.80
CA GLN A 219 -2.23 24.84 -19.36
C GLN A 219 -1.78 23.67 -18.46
N THR A 220 -2.75 22.93 -17.92
CA THR A 220 -2.50 21.86 -16.95
C THR A 220 -2.95 20.53 -17.52
N VAL A 221 -2.12 19.51 -17.36
CA VAL A 221 -2.46 18.12 -17.66
C VAL A 221 -2.89 17.44 -16.37
N ARG A 222 -3.99 16.72 -16.42
CA ARG A 222 -4.59 15.97 -15.32
C ARG A 222 -4.58 14.48 -15.66
N THR A 223 -4.29 13.65 -14.66
CA THR A 223 -4.46 12.19 -14.75
C THR A 223 -4.90 11.64 -13.41
N MET A 224 -5.42 10.41 -13.43
CA MET A 224 -5.85 9.69 -12.25
C MET A 224 -5.01 8.43 -12.09
N MET A 225 -4.36 8.30 -10.93
CA MET A 225 -3.77 7.06 -10.47
C MET A 225 -4.84 6.26 -9.76
N LEU A 226 -4.97 4.98 -10.11
CA LEU A 226 -5.97 4.07 -9.56
C LEU A 226 -5.28 2.83 -9.03
N GLY A 227 -5.77 2.33 -7.92
CA GLY A 227 -5.26 1.10 -7.34
C GLY A 227 -6.19 0.52 -6.30
N LYS A 228 -5.70 -0.51 -5.63
CA LYS A 228 -6.38 -1.23 -4.55
C LYS A 228 -5.47 -1.30 -3.35
N CYS A 229 -6.06 -1.26 -2.17
CA CYS A 229 -5.34 -1.50 -0.93
C CYS A 229 -6.05 -2.57 -0.09
N ALA A 230 -5.26 -3.34 0.65
CA ALA A 230 -5.73 -4.31 1.62
C ALA A 230 -4.84 -4.23 2.87
N PHE A 231 -5.46 -3.97 4.02
CA PHE A 231 -4.80 -3.77 5.30
C PHE A 231 -5.30 -4.82 6.27
N ARG A 232 -4.38 -5.37 7.08
CA ARG A 232 -4.72 -6.25 8.19
C ARG A 232 -4.03 -5.74 9.45
N TYR A 233 -4.80 -5.48 10.50
CA TYR A 233 -4.30 -4.90 11.74
C TYR A 233 -5.03 -5.50 12.96
N GLY A 234 -4.32 -5.57 14.09
CA GLY A 234 -4.92 -5.96 15.37
C GLY A 234 -5.73 -4.82 15.97
N ILE A 235 -6.90 -5.14 16.51
CA ILE A 235 -7.84 -4.13 17.04
C ILE A 235 -8.01 -4.18 18.55
N GLU A 236 -7.87 -5.38 19.13
CA GLU A 236 -8.22 -5.61 20.53
C GLU A 236 -7.53 -6.85 21.06
N GLN A 237 -7.13 -6.79 22.33
CA GLN A 237 -6.65 -7.90 23.12
C GLN A 237 -7.61 -8.11 24.31
N HIS A 238 -8.00 -9.36 24.55
CA HIS A 238 -8.74 -9.74 25.76
C HIS A 238 -8.20 -11.03 26.37
N VAL A 239 -8.37 -11.18 27.67
CA VAL A 239 -8.04 -12.39 28.42
C VAL A 239 -9.35 -13.05 28.83
N ASN A 240 -9.64 -14.24 28.33
CA ASN A 240 -10.76 -15.04 28.78
C ASN A 240 -10.29 -15.96 29.92
N VAL A 241 -11.04 -16.04 31.03
CA VAL A 241 -10.71 -16.91 32.16
C VAL A 241 -11.92 -17.76 32.52
N GLU A 242 -11.75 -19.07 32.47
CA GLU A 242 -12.76 -20.06 32.86
C GLU A 242 -12.26 -20.89 34.02
N GLN A 243 -13.07 -21.09 35.06
CA GLN A 243 -12.69 -21.92 36.21
C GLN A 243 -13.68 -23.06 36.43
N GLY A 244 -13.16 -24.27 36.63
CA GLY A 244 -13.93 -25.48 36.90
C GLY A 244 -13.26 -26.38 37.93
N LYS A 245 -13.98 -27.40 38.44
CA LYS A 245 -13.40 -28.38 39.35
C LYS A 245 -12.40 -29.27 38.61
N LEU A 246 -11.35 -29.72 39.33
CA LEU A 246 -10.34 -30.62 38.75
C LEU A 246 -10.92 -31.94 38.21
N ALA A 247 -12.03 -32.42 38.79
CA ALA A 247 -12.67 -33.66 38.39
C ALA A 247 -13.44 -33.58 37.05
N ASP A 248 -13.81 -32.36 36.61
CA ASP A 248 -14.76 -32.17 35.49
C ASP A 248 -14.07 -31.88 34.14
N LEU A 249 -12.74 -31.75 34.11
CA LEU A 249 -12.00 -31.31 32.92
C LEU A 249 -11.07 -32.40 32.38
N SER A 250 -11.65 -33.34 31.62
CA SER A 250 -10.91 -34.17 30.66
C SER A 250 -11.30 -33.76 29.24
N SER A 251 -10.35 -33.23 28.45
CA SER A 251 -10.18 -33.54 27.02
C SER A 251 -9.27 -32.56 26.26
N THR A 252 -8.31 -33.16 25.53
CA THR A 252 -7.81 -32.85 24.17
C THR A 252 -7.45 -31.43 23.77
N VAL A 253 -6.16 -31.24 23.49
CA VAL A 253 -5.60 -30.14 22.72
C VAL A 253 -5.43 -30.60 21.25
N THR A 254 -6.14 -29.98 20.31
CA THR A 254 -5.83 -30.10 18.87
C THR A 254 -4.86 -29.01 18.47
N ASN A 255 -3.64 -29.40 18.12
CA ASN A 255 -2.58 -28.53 17.59
C ASN A 255 -2.70 -28.44 16.06
N GLU A 256 -3.58 -27.59 15.52
CA GLU A 256 -3.45 -27.16 14.13
C GLU A 256 -2.80 -25.78 14.06
N PRO A 257 -1.72 -25.60 13.26
CA PRO A 257 -1.15 -24.29 13.03
C PRO A 257 -2.15 -23.39 12.27
N PRO A 258 -2.21 -22.09 12.58
CA PRO A 258 -3.09 -21.19 11.85
C PRO A 258 -2.72 -21.18 10.36
N PRO A 259 -3.72 -21.14 9.45
CA PRO A 259 -3.47 -21.13 8.02
C PRO A 259 -2.63 -19.91 7.62
N LYS A 260 -1.71 -20.11 6.66
CA LYS A 260 -0.92 -19.03 6.07
C LYS A 260 -1.87 -18.02 5.41
N TYR A 261 -1.78 -16.77 5.82
CA TYR A 261 -2.58 -15.68 5.27
C TYR A 261 -2.33 -15.51 3.77
N ARG A 262 -3.41 -15.36 3.01
CA ARG A 262 -3.40 -14.86 1.63
C ARG A 262 -4.32 -13.65 1.59
N PRO A 263 -3.85 -12.47 1.14
CA PRO A 263 -4.70 -11.30 1.04
C PRO A 263 -5.88 -11.57 0.11
N VAL A 264 -7.08 -11.22 0.55
CA VAL A 264 -8.31 -11.39 -0.23
C VAL A 264 -8.67 -10.05 -0.85
N PHE A 265 -8.40 -9.90 -2.14
CA PHE A 265 -8.94 -8.79 -2.91
C PHE A 265 -10.39 -9.14 -3.26
N THR A 266 -11.36 -8.49 -2.64
CA THR A 266 -12.76 -8.67 -3.01
C THR A 266 -12.97 -8.12 -4.43
N SER A 267 -13.02 -9.00 -5.42
CA SER A 267 -13.46 -8.66 -6.76
C SER A 267 -14.98 -8.62 -6.77
N HIS A 268 -15.55 -7.43 -6.61
CA HIS A 268 -16.93 -7.23 -7.06
C HIS A 268 -16.87 -7.09 -8.58
N ASN A 269 -17.47 -8.05 -9.28
CA ASN A 269 -17.56 -8.06 -10.74
C ASN A 269 -18.12 -6.71 -11.22
N ILE A 270 -17.36 -6.06 -12.09
CA ILE A 270 -17.80 -4.87 -12.81
C ILE A 270 -18.70 -5.38 -13.93
N HIS A 271 -19.99 -5.08 -13.84
CA HIS A 271 -20.85 -4.94 -15.02
C HIS A 271 -20.92 -3.45 -15.38
#